data_AF-A0A538DWS0-F1
#
_entry.id   AF-A0A538DWS0-F1
#
_cell.length_a   1.000
_cell.length_b   1.000
_cell.length_c   1.000
_cell.angle_alpha   90.00
_cell.angle_beta   90.00
_cell.angle_gamma   90.00
#
_symmetry.space_group_name_H-M   'P 1'
#
loop_
_entity.id
_entity.type
_entity.pdbx_description
1 polymer ?
#
loop_
_entity_poly.entity_id
_entity_poly.type
_entity_poly.pdbx_seq_one_letter_code
_entity_poly.pdbx_strand_id
1 'polypeptide(L)'
;MAGLMFLTLVKLAEQDAARAWARTARVAAAECGDSTLHSWVRAQEAYIHYYAGQYREALAVARHAHELATHQPCVGGVLAAALEARALGRLGQPDAARAAIGSAEAILAGLAADQVIASAFGYNEAQLRFHEGNALTHLNDVERAWAAQRRALELYPDSDYLDRTLVHLDRA
;
A
#
# COMPACT_ATOMS: atom_id res chain seq x y z
N MET A 1 -4.26 10.48 -15.17
CA MET A 1 -5.53 9.71 -15.20
C MET A 1 -5.32 8.19 -15.21
N ALA A 2 -4.42 7.63 -16.03
CA ALA A 2 -4.19 6.17 -16.08
C ALA A 2 -4.00 5.52 -14.70
N GLY A 3 -3.26 6.20 -13.81
CA GLY A 3 -3.08 5.79 -12.41
C GLY A 3 -4.39 5.57 -11.64
N LEU A 4 -5.25 6.60 -11.62
CA LEU A 4 -6.55 6.54 -10.96
C LEU A 4 -7.48 5.50 -11.60
N MET A 5 -7.39 5.33 -12.92
CA MET A 5 -8.23 4.38 -13.64
C MET A 5 -7.96 2.93 -13.20
N PHE A 6 -6.68 2.53 -13.13
CA PHE A 6 -6.37 1.17 -12.70
C PHE A 6 -6.72 0.93 -11.23
N LEU A 7 -6.63 1.95 -10.36
CA LEU A 7 -7.03 1.82 -8.96
C LEU A 7 -8.53 1.53 -8.80
N THR A 8 -9.36 2.21 -9.58
CA THR A 8 -10.80 1.93 -9.60
C THR A 8 -11.07 0.52 -10.14
N LEU A 9 -10.39 0.11 -11.22
CA LEU A 9 -10.57 -1.21 -11.81
C LEU A 9 -10.12 -2.35 -10.88
N VAL A 10 -9.07 -2.15 -10.08
CA VAL A 10 -8.67 -3.09 -9.02
C VAL A 10 -9.81 -3.28 -8.02
N LYS A 11 -10.44 -2.19 -7.58
CA LYS A 11 -11.58 -2.25 -6.63
C LYS A 11 -12.82 -2.91 -7.24
N LEU A 12 -12.98 -2.84 -8.56
CA LEU A 12 -14.05 -3.49 -9.31
C LEU A 12 -13.74 -4.94 -9.74
N ALA A 13 -12.55 -5.46 -9.38
CA ALA A 13 -12.06 -6.78 -9.81
C ALA A 13 -11.88 -6.94 -11.34
N GLU A 14 -11.72 -5.85 -12.08
CA GLU A 14 -11.50 -5.82 -13.53
C GLU A 14 -10.00 -5.95 -13.87
N GLN A 15 -9.44 -7.14 -13.65
CA GLN A 15 -7.99 -7.39 -13.63
C GLN A 15 -7.28 -7.06 -14.95
N ASP A 16 -7.82 -7.47 -16.09
CA ASP A 16 -7.17 -7.27 -17.39
C ASP A 16 -7.13 -5.79 -17.77
N ALA A 17 -8.24 -5.08 -17.53
CA ALA A 17 -8.32 -3.65 -17.74
C ALA A 17 -7.38 -2.89 -16.78
N ALA A 18 -7.31 -3.29 -15.51
CA ALA A 18 -6.38 -2.72 -14.54
C ALA A 18 -4.91 -2.88 -15.00
N ARG A 19 -4.53 -4.07 -15.48
CA ARG A 19 -3.18 -4.33 -16.01
C ARG A 19 -2.86 -3.48 -17.24
N ALA A 20 -3.83 -3.27 -18.13
CA ALA A 20 -3.64 -2.41 -19.30
C ALA A 20 -3.37 -0.95 -18.89
N TRP A 21 -4.19 -0.39 -18.01
CA TRP A 21 -4.01 0.98 -17.52
C TRP A 21 -2.76 1.15 -16.65
N ALA A 22 -2.38 0.14 -15.87
CA ALA A 22 -1.13 0.15 -15.10
C ALA A 22 0.09 0.21 -16.03
N ARG A 23 0.11 -0.54 -17.14
CA ARG A 23 1.18 -0.44 -18.15
C ARG A 23 1.28 0.97 -18.72
N THR A 24 0.16 1.59 -19.08
CA THR A 24 0.15 2.97 -19.59
C THR A 24 0.68 3.96 -18.54
N ALA A 25 0.22 3.85 -17.29
CA ALA A 25 0.66 4.71 -16.20
C ALA A 25 2.18 4.57 -15.95
N ARG A 26 2.70 3.34 -16.00
CA ARG A 26 4.12 3.06 -15.78
C ARG A 26 5.01 3.66 -16.87
N VAL A 27 4.62 3.50 -18.14
CA VAL A 27 5.37 4.10 -19.26
C VAL A 27 5.39 5.62 -19.13
N ALA A 28 4.23 6.24 -18.91
CA ALA A 28 4.13 7.69 -18.76
C ALA A 28 4.94 8.23 -17.56
N ALA A 29 4.92 7.52 -16.43
CA ALA A 29 5.70 7.91 -15.24
C ALA A 29 7.21 7.79 -15.48
N ALA A 30 7.65 6.74 -16.17
CA ALA A 30 9.05 6.56 -16.54
C ALA A 30 9.53 7.66 -17.50
N GLU A 31 8.72 8.03 -18.50
CA GLU A 31 9.04 9.08 -19.46
C GLU A 31 9.07 10.48 -18.84
N CYS A 32 8.30 10.71 -17.77
CA CYS A 32 8.28 12.00 -17.06
C CYS A 32 9.57 12.27 -16.26
N GLY A 33 10.37 11.24 -15.95
CA GLY A 33 11.59 11.38 -15.16
C GLY A 33 11.36 11.69 -13.67
N ASP A 34 10.11 11.74 -13.20
CA ASP A 34 9.76 11.92 -11.80
C ASP A 34 9.76 10.56 -11.08
N SER A 35 10.81 10.30 -10.29
CA SER A 35 10.98 9.06 -9.56
C SER A 35 9.93 8.86 -8.47
N THR A 36 9.40 9.93 -7.88
CA THR A 36 8.37 9.85 -6.84
C THR A 36 7.02 9.45 -7.43
N LEU A 37 6.66 10.01 -8.59
CA LEU A 37 5.49 9.60 -9.35
C LEU A 37 5.63 8.16 -9.84
N HIS A 38 6.81 7.78 -10.34
CA HIS A 38 7.06 6.42 -10.78
C HIS A 38 6.95 5.42 -9.62
N SER A 39 7.52 5.74 -8.46
CA SER A 39 7.34 4.97 -7.23
C SER A 39 5.86 4.82 -6.86
N TRP A 40 5.08 5.91 -6.88
CA TRP A 40 3.65 5.87 -6.60
C TRP A 40 2.89 4.95 -7.56
N VAL A 41 3.13 5.05 -8.87
CA VAL A 41 2.49 4.17 -9.86
C VAL A 41 2.83 2.70 -9.60
N ARG A 42 4.10 2.40 -9.31
CA ARG A 42 4.57 1.03 -9.07
C ARG A 42 4.03 0.46 -7.76
N ALA A 43 4.00 1.24 -6.69
CA ALA A 43 3.41 0.82 -5.42
C ALA A 43 1.93 0.48 -5.59
N GLN A 44 1.19 1.33 -6.31
CA GLN A 44 -0.22 1.09 -6.61
C GLN A 44 -0.44 -0.15 -7.50
N GLU A 45 0.45 -0.42 -8.46
CA GLU A 45 0.41 -1.62 -9.30
C GLU A 45 0.56 -2.92 -8.49
N ALA A 46 1.26 -2.90 -7.35
CA ALA A 46 1.38 -4.06 -6.47
C ALA A 46 0.02 -4.57 -5.95
N TYR A 47 -1.01 -3.71 -5.84
CA TYR A 47 -2.36 -4.16 -5.49
C TYR A 47 -2.96 -5.12 -6.51
N ILE A 48 -2.67 -4.96 -7.80
CA ILE A 48 -3.16 -5.85 -8.86
C ILE A 48 -2.71 -7.28 -8.56
N HIS A 49 -1.41 -7.43 -8.27
CA HIS A 49 -0.82 -8.73 -7.96
C HIS A 49 -1.28 -9.26 -6.60
N TYR A 50 -1.34 -8.40 -5.58
CA TYR A 50 -1.77 -8.79 -4.25
C TYR A 50 -3.19 -9.37 -4.24
N TYR A 51 -4.14 -8.66 -4.86
CA TYR A 51 -5.54 -9.12 -4.92
C TYR A 51 -5.75 -10.29 -5.90
N ALA A 52 -4.85 -10.48 -6.88
CA ALA A 52 -4.82 -11.69 -7.71
C ALA A 52 -4.19 -12.91 -7.02
N GLY A 53 -3.72 -12.77 -5.77
CA GLY A 53 -3.06 -13.85 -5.04
C GLY A 53 -1.59 -14.10 -5.40
N GLN A 54 -1.00 -13.23 -6.21
CA GLN A 54 0.37 -13.31 -6.71
C GLN A 54 1.33 -12.59 -5.74
N TYR A 55 1.48 -13.13 -4.53
CA TYR A 55 2.16 -12.40 -3.44
C TYR A 55 3.65 -12.18 -3.67
N ARG A 56 4.33 -13.09 -4.38
CA ARG A 56 5.76 -12.93 -4.72
C ARG A 56 5.94 -11.79 -5.72
N GLU A 57 5.07 -11.70 -6.70
CA GLU A 57 5.03 -10.65 -7.71
C GLU A 57 4.66 -9.31 -7.06
N ALA A 58 3.66 -9.29 -6.17
CA ALA A 58 3.30 -8.10 -5.40
C ALA A 58 4.50 -7.57 -4.60
N LEU A 59 5.23 -8.46 -3.92
CA LEU A 59 6.46 -8.12 -3.18
C LEU A 59 7.54 -7.56 -4.12
N ALA A 60 7.77 -8.19 -5.26
CA ALA A 60 8.78 -7.73 -6.22
C ALA A 60 8.44 -6.35 -6.80
N VAL A 61 7.16 -6.10 -7.10
CA VAL A 61 6.67 -4.82 -7.61
C VAL A 61 6.79 -3.72 -6.53
N ALA A 62 6.45 -4.03 -5.28
CA ALA A 62 6.57 -3.11 -4.17
C ALA A 62 8.04 -2.75 -3.86
N ARG A 63 8.96 -3.72 -3.88
CA ARG A 63 10.40 -3.46 -3.74
C ARG A 63 10.95 -2.54 -4.82
N HIS A 64 10.56 -2.78 -6.07
CA HIS A 64 10.96 -1.88 -7.16
C HIS A 64 10.40 -0.46 -6.96
N ALA A 65 9.17 -0.33 -6.44
CA ALA A 65 8.61 0.98 -6.09
C ALA A 65 9.41 1.68 -4.98
N HIS A 66 9.89 0.92 -3.99
CA HIS A 66 10.73 1.44 -2.92
C HIS A 66 12.11 1.90 -3.43
N GLU A 67 12.75 1.13 -4.31
CA GLU A 67 14.03 1.49 -4.95
C GLU A 67 13.97 2.83 -5.70
N LEU A 68 12.84 3.10 -6.38
CA LEU A 68 12.57 4.37 -7.06
C LEU A 68 12.42 5.56 -6.09
N ALA A 69 12.08 5.32 -4.82
CA ALA A 69 11.84 6.35 -3.80
C ALA A 69 13.05 6.63 -2.90
N THR A 70 14.23 6.08 -3.17
CA THR A 70 15.39 6.11 -2.25
C THR A 70 15.95 7.49 -1.91
N HIS A 71 15.63 8.53 -2.68
CA HIS A 71 16.24 9.85 -2.53
C HIS A 71 15.53 10.76 -1.51
N GLN A 72 14.23 10.57 -1.30
CA GLN A 72 13.45 11.36 -0.35
C GLN A 72 12.18 10.61 0.06
N PRO A 73 11.68 10.82 1.29
CA PRO A 73 10.36 10.33 1.68
C PRO A 73 9.28 10.80 0.69
N CYS A 74 8.46 9.87 0.23
CA CYS A 74 7.35 10.17 -0.66
C CYS A 74 6.22 9.15 -0.48
N VAL A 75 5.02 9.52 -0.92
CA VAL A 75 3.80 8.70 -0.82
C VAL A 75 3.99 7.30 -1.42
N GLY A 76 4.66 7.22 -2.58
CA GLY A 76 4.99 5.95 -3.23
C GLY A 76 5.87 5.05 -2.36
N GLY A 77 6.87 5.63 -1.67
CA GLY A 77 7.76 4.91 -0.77
C GLY A 77 7.06 4.33 0.46
N VAL A 78 6.17 5.10 1.11
CA VAL A 78 5.40 4.59 2.26
C VAL A 78 4.46 3.47 1.82
N LEU A 79 3.71 3.68 0.74
CA LEU A 79 2.78 2.67 0.22
C LEU A 79 3.51 1.40 -0.23
N ALA A 80 4.69 1.54 -0.84
CA ALA A 80 5.54 0.41 -1.22
C ALA A 80 5.91 -0.42 0.01
N ALA A 81 6.47 0.20 1.04
CA ALA A 81 6.86 -0.50 2.27
C ALA A 81 5.66 -1.18 2.97
N ALA A 82 4.51 -0.51 3.00
CA ALA A 82 3.27 -1.09 3.53
C ALA A 82 2.78 -2.30 2.72
N LEU A 83 2.89 -2.28 1.40
CA LEU A 83 2.54 -3.42 0.53
C LEU A 83 3.55 -4.55 0.61
N GLU A 84 4.84 -4.25 0.79
CA GLU A 84 5.85 -5.26 1.13
C GLU A 84 5.46 -5.99 2.41
N ALA A 85 5.13 -5.26 3.48
CA ALA A 85 4.70 -5.85 4.74
C ALA A 85 3.52 -6.82 4.56
N ARG A 86 2.50 -6.41 3.81
CA ARG A 86 1.32 -7.26 3.53
C ARG A 86 1.68 -8.50 2.74
N ALA A 87 2.47 -8.36 1.68
CA ALA A 87 2.91 -9.50 0.87
C ALA A 87 3.77 -10.47 1.69
N LEU A 88 4.67 -9.94 2.53
CA LEU A 88 5.51 -10.74 3.44
C LEU A 88 4.68 -11.44 4.51
N GLY A 89 3.61 -10.80 5.01
CA GLY A 89 2.62 -11.43 5.89
C GLY A 89 1.97 -12.65 5.23
N ARG A 90 1.51 -12.51 3.98
CA ARG A 90 0.96 -13.63 3.17
C ARG A 90 1.96 -14.74 2.89
N LEU A 91 3.24 -14.40 2.80
CA LEU A 91 4.33 -15.34 2.54
C LEU A 91 4.90 -15.97 3.82
N GLY A 92 4.37 -15.62 5.01
CA GLY A 92 4.83 -16.16 6.28
C GLY A 92 6.25 -15.72 6.67
N GLN A 93 6.63 -14.48 6.33
CA GLN A 93 7.96 -13.93 6.64
C GLN A 93 7.88 -12.84 7.73
N PRO A 94 7.79 -13.23 9.02
CA PRO A 94 7.41 -12.30 10.09
C PRO A 94 8.45 -11.21 10.35
N ASP A 95 9.75 -11.54 10.36
CA ASP A 95 10.79 -10.55 10.63
C ASP A 95 10.89 -9.52 9.50
N ALA A 96 10.82 -9.98 8.25
CA ALA A 96 10.83 -9.12 7.09
C ALA A 96 9.57 -8.23 7.03
N ALA A 97 8.39 -8.77 7.36
CA ALA A 97 7.16 -8.00 7.42
C ALA A 97 7.23 -6.89 8.49
N ARG A 98 7.75 -7.21 9.69
CA ARG A 98 7.96 -6.22 10.75
C ARG A 98 8.97 -5.14 10.37
N ALA A 99 10.05 -5.51 9.69
CA ALA A 99 11.01 -4.55 9.17
C ALA A 99 10.37 -3.62 8.13
N ALA A 100 9.54 -4.15 7.23
CA ALA A 100 8.80 -3.36 6.25
C ALA A 100 7.78 -2.41 6.90
N ILE A 101 7.09 -2.85 7.97
CA ILE A 101 6.22 -1.97 8.77
C ILE A 101 7.03 -0.81 9.37
N GLY A 102 8.16 -1.09 10.02
CA GLY A 102 9.00 -0.04 10.60
C GLY A 102 9.57 0.92 9.55
N SER A 103 9.87 0.43 8.34
CA SER A 103 10.25 1.27 7.21
C SER A 103 9.10 2.19 6.78
N ALA A 104 7.88 1.66 6.65
CA ALA A 104 6.71 2.46 6.31
C ALA A 104 6.43 3.55 7.36
N GLU A 105 6.56 3.25 8.66
CA GLU A 105 6.45 4.23 9.73
C GLU A 105 7.51 5.34 9.63
N ALA A 106 8.77 4.97 9.38
CA ALA A 106 9.86 5.92 9.24
C ALA A 106 9.68 6.86 8.03
N ILE A 107 9.25 6.32 6.89
CA ILE A 107 9.00 7.12 5.68
C ILE A 107 7.78 8.03 5.91
N LEU A 108 6.72 7.53 6.55
CA LEU A 108 5.53 8.33 6.86
C LEU A 108 5.88 9.54 7.74
N ALA A 109 6.70 9.33 8.77
CA ALA A 109 7.17 10.40 9.65
C ALA A 109 8.00 11.48 8.93
N GLY A 110 8.60 11.14 7.77
CA GLY A 110 9.36 12.05 6.93
C GLY A 110 8.58 12.71 5.79
N LEU A 111 7.29 12.38 5.60
CA LEU A 111 6.49 13.00 4.53
C LEU A 111 6.25 14.49 4.79
N ALA A 112 6.18 15.27 3.70
CA ALA A 112 5.73 16.64 3.77
C ALA A 112 4.26 16.71 4.20
N ALA A 113 3.87 17.74 4.95
CA ALA A 113 2.54 17.84 5.56
C ALA A 113 1.40 17.81 4.53
N ASP A 114 1.62 18.34 3.32
CA ASP A 114 0.66 18.32 2.21
C ASP A 114 0.49 16.93 1.56
N GLN A 115 1.41 16.00 1.82
CA GLN A 115 1.33 14.61 1.40
C GLN A 115 0.62 13.72 2.43
N VAL A 116 0.50 14.17 3.69
CA VAL A 116 -0.19 13.46 4.77
C VAL A 116 -1.68 13.78 4.75
N ILE A 117 -2.35 13.35 3.69
CA ILE A 117 -3.78 13.59 3.46
C ILE A 117 -4.51 12.31 3.06
N ALA A 118 -5.79 12.20 3.44
CA ALA A 118 -6.65 11.09 3.05
C ALA A 118 -7.10 11.24 1.59
N SER A 119 -6.21 10.94 0.64
CA SER A 119 -6.50 11.02 -0.80
C SER A 119 -5.77 9.94 -1.59
N ALA A 120 -6.12 9.76 -2.87
CA ALA A 120 -5.43 8.82 -3.75
C ALA A 120 -3.94 9.18 -3.97
N PHE A 121 -3.57 10.44 -3.76
CA PHE A 121 -2.22 10.97 -3.93
C PHE A 121 -1.52 11.28 -2.61
N GLY A 122 -2.19 11.04 -1.48
CA GLY A 122 -1.62 11.19 -0.14
C GLY A 122 -1.52 9.84 0.56
N TYR A 123 -0.87 9.85 1.72
CA TYR A 123 -0.82 8.69 2.60
C TYR A 123 -0.79 9.13 4.06
N ASN A 124 -1.61 8.52 4.90
CA ASN A 124 -1.73 8.88 6.31
C ASN A 124 -1.59 7.69 7.27
N GLU A 125 -1.63 7.98 8.57
CA GLU A 125 -1.52 6.96 9.62
C GLU A 125 -2.67 5.93 9.56
N ALA A 126 -3.90 6.35 9.20
CA ALA A 126 -5.04 5.42 9.13
C ALA A 126 -4.78 4.30 8.12
N GLN A 127 -4.28 4.66 6.94
CA GLN A 127 -3.92 3.72 5.88
C GLN A 127 -2.76 2.82 6.31
N LEU A 128 -1.74 3.38 6.98
CA LEU A 128 -0.63 2.58 7.52
C LEU A 128 -1.11 1.50 8.48
N ARG A 129 -1.96 1.89 9.44
CA ARG A 129 -2.47 0.98 10.46
C ARG A 129 -3.42 -0.07 9.88
N PHE A 130 -4.15 0.26 8.81
CA PHE A 130 -4.88 -0.72 8.01
C PHE A 130 -3.94 -1.76 7.38
N HIS A 131 -2.87 -1.33 6.70
CA HIS A 131 -1.93 -2.25 6.06
C HIS A 131 -1.13 -3.09 7.06
N GLU A 132 -0.71 -2.48 8.17
CA GLU A 132 -0.04 -3.16 9.28
C GLU A 132 -0.95 -4.23 9.89
N GLY A 133 -2.19 -3.88 10.24
CA GLY A 133 -3.17 -4.81 10.80
C GLY A 133 -3.36 -6.02 9.90
N ASN A 134 -3.53 -5.81 8.60
CA ASN A 134 -3.66 -6.87 7.61
C ASN A 134 -2.42 -7.79 7.56
N ALA A 135 -1.22 -7.21 7.52
CA ALA A 135 0.02 -7.98 7.49
C ALA A 135 0.17 -8.86 8.73
N LEU A 136 -0.12 -8.31 9.91
CA LEU A 136 -0.01 -9.00 11.20
C LEU A 136 -1.10 -10.06 11.40
N THR A 137 -2.32 -9.83 10.91
CA THR A 137 -3.38 -10.86 10.86
C THR A 137 -2.89 -12.10 10.11
N HIS A 138 -2.27 -11.93 8.94
CA HIS A 138 -1.75 -13.06 8.17
C HIS A 138 -0.57 -13.79 8.82
N LEU A 139 0.12 -13.14 9.77
CA LEU A 139 1.18 -13.75 10.58
C LEU A 139 0.66 -14.39 11.87
N ASN A 140 -0.65 -14.31 12.13
CA ASN A 140 -1.28 -14.73 13.39
C ASN A 140 -0.74 -13.97 14.62
N ASP A 141 -0.24 -12.74 14.44
CA ASP A 141 0.18 -11.84 15.53
C ASP A 141 -1.04 -11.04 16.02
N VAL A 142 -1.98 -11.76 16.65
CA VAL A 142 -3.34 -11.27 16.95
C VAL A 142 -3.32 -10.01 17.81
N GLU A 143 -2.46 -9.96 18.83
CA GLU A 143 -2.39 -8.83 19.76
C GLU A 143 -2.03 -7.52 19.03
N ARG A 144 -0.96 -7.57 18.24
CA ARG A 144 -0.49 -6.38 17.49
C ARG A 144 -1.42 -6.06 16.33
N ALA A 145 -1.95 -7.07 15.64
CA ALA A 145 -2.95 -6.87 14.58
C ALA A 145 -4.16 -6.10 15.11
N TRP A 146 -4.72 -6.52 16.25
CA TRP A 146 -5.85 -5.84 16.87
C TRP A 146 -5.52 -4.42 17.34
N ALA A 147 -4.31 -4.17 17.83
CA ALA A 147 -3.88 -2.82 18.19
C ALA A 147 -3.84 -1.89 16.97
N ALA A 148 -3.24 -2.33 15.87
CA ALA A 148 -3.20 -1.58 14.62
C ALA A 148 -4.61 -1.34 14.05
N GLN A 149 -5.45 -2.37 14.01
CA GLN A 149 -6.83 -2.27 13.51
C GLN A 149 -7.71 -1.31 14.34
N ARG A 150 -7.58 -1.32 15.68
CA ARG A 150 -8.27 -0.34 16.53
C ARG A 150 -7.83 1.08 16.20
N ARG A 151 -6.52 1.30 16.08
CA ARG A 151 -5.96 2.61 15.73
C ARG A 151 -6.44 3.08 14.36
N ALA A 152 -6.51 2.20 13.37
CA ALA A 152 -7.07 2.51 12.06
C ALA A 152 -8.54 2.98 12.19
N LEU A 153 -9.37 2.27 12.94
CA LEU A 153 -10.79 2.62 13.14
C LEU A 153 -11.01 3.93 13.91
N GLU A 154 -10.10 4.30 14.82
CA GLU A 154 -10.10 5.61 15.49
C GLU A 154 -9.79 6.77 14.52
N LEU A 155 -8.97 6.50 13.49
CA LEU A 155 -8.48 7.51 12.56
C LEU A 155 -9.33 7.67 11.30
N TYR A 156 -9.91 6.58 10.81
CA TYR A 156 -10.82 6.63 9.66
C TYR A 156 -12.12 7.36 10.03
N PRO A 157 -12.57 8.34 9.21
CA PRO A 157 -13.86 8.99 9.45
C PRO A 157 -14.99 7.96 9.30
N ASP A 158 -16.08 8.14 10.03
CA ASP A 158 -17.23 7.22 9.97
C ASP A 158 -17.87 7.11 8.58
N SER A 159 -17.63 8.09 7.70
CA SER A 159 -18.05 8.09 6.31
C SER A 159 -17.19 7.22 5.37
N ASP A 160 -16.03 6.72 5.83
CA ASP A 160 -15.18 5.80 5.06
C ASP A 160 -15.65 4.35 5.22
N TYR A 161 -16.75 4.02 4.54
CA TYR A 161 -17.38 2.72 4.66
C TYR A 161 -16.49 1.58 4.15
N LEU A 162 -15.69 1.80 3.11
CA LEU A 162 -14.90 0.75 2.49
C LEU A 162 -13.76 0.30 3.41
N ASP A 163 -12.88 1.24 3.80
CA ASP A 163 -11.67 0.89 4.53
C ASP A 163 -12.02 0.38 5.94
N ARG A 164 -13.01 0.98 6.60
CA ARG A 164 -13.52 0.49 7.90
C ARG A 164 -14.07 -0.93 7.81
N THR A 165 -14.82 -1.26 6.75
CA THR A 165 -15.35 -2.61 6.53
C THR A 165 -14.23 -3.63 6.35
N LEU A 166 -13.19 -3.28 5.59
CA LEU A 166 -12.03 -4.17 5.39
C LEU A 166 -11.27 -4.41 6.70
N VAL A 167 -11.11 -3.38 7.55
CA VAL A 167 -10.52 -3.55 8.89
C VAL A 167 -11.35 -4.51 9.75
N HIS A 168 -12.68 -4.44 9.69
CA HIS A 168 -13.54 -5.37 10.42
C HIS A 168 -13.47 -6.80 9.88
N LEU A 169 -13.31 -6.98 8.57
CA LEU A 169 -13.15 -8.30 7.96
C LEU A 169 -11.85 -8.98 8.42
N ASP A 170 -10.75 -8.23 8.53
CA ASP A 170 -9.47 -8.74 9.03
C ASP A 170 -9.48 -9.14 10.52
N ARG A 171 -10.59 -8.86 11.24
CA ARG A 171 -10.81 -9.24 12.65
C ARG A 171 -11.69 -10.48 12.82
N ALA A 172 -12.38 -10.91 11.77
CA ALA A 172 -13.33 -12.03 11.80
C ALA A 172 -12.60 -13.38 11.74
#